data_AF-A0A383BV29-F1
#
_entry.id   AF-A0A383BV29-F1
#
_cell.length_a   1.000
_cell.length_b   1.000
_cell.length_c   1.000
_cell.angle_alpha   90.00
_cell.angle_beta   90.00
_cell.angle_gamma   90.00
#
_symmetry.space_group_name_H-M   'P 1'
#
loop_
_entity.id
_entity.type
_entity.pdbx_description
1 polymer ?
#
loop_
_entity_poly.entity_id
_entity_poly.type
_entity_poly.pdbx_seq_one_letter_code
_entity_poly.pdbx_strand_id
1 'polypeptide(L)'
;GDGDYWGGSLMNLDISSGYWLRLENADNLDGSGYPLNPDRIYDLHSGANLVSFPSHGSVGLNAGLPDDIEDHVIAILGEGLSAVNTDGFWTGSLMNFEGLHGYWMITDSDISFSYDLDTETLSRQSNPYTIAEKPEGFEVVQSTQQAFYFVDHIELLEGEIETGDWLISYCGNMVTGTRQWLGRTVDIPVMGAEGSYETAGYCEVNETPHFKLLKSSSQELISLHGETPVWQANGISFLGNLK
;
A
#
# COMPACT_ATOMS: atom_id res chain seq x y z
N GLY A 1 27.37 -30.70 -6.59
CA GLY A 1 26.36 -31.15 -7.56
C GLY A 1 25.17 -30.32 -7.21
N ASP A 2 25.19 -29.10 -7.71
CA ASP A 2 24.57 -27.94 -7.08
C ASP A 2 23.49 -27.42 -8.02
N GLY A 3 22.32 -27.10 -7.48
CA GLY A 3 21.22 -26.51 -8.22
C GLY A 3 19.89 -26.69 -7.51
N ASP A 4 19.52 -25.64 -6.75
CA ASP A 4 18.15 -25.20 -6.47
C ASP A 4 17.19 -26.16 -5.76
N TYR A 5 17.33 -26.24 -4.44
CA TYR A 5 16.21 -26.65 -3.59
C TYR A 5 15.39 -25.41 -3.23
N TRP A 6 14.13 -25.39 -3.65
CA TRP A 6 13.15 -24.47 -3.10
C TRP A 6 13.01 -24.76 -1.60
N GLY A 7 13.38 -23.78 -0.77
CA GLY A 7 13.37 -23.90 0.69
C GLY A 7 12.26 -23.05 1.28
N GLY A 8 11.49 -23.61 2.22
CA GLY A 8 10.37 -22.92 2.86
C GLY A 8 9.22 -23.88 3.16
N SER A 9 8.13 -23.37 3.74
CA SER A 9 6.90 -24.14 3.95
C SER A 9 5.96 -24.10 2.74
N LEU A 10 6.10 -23.10 1.87
CA LEU A 10 5.35 -22.99 0.62
C LEU A 10 5.97 -23.95 -0.40
N MET A 11 5.24 -25.03 -0.71
CA MET A 11 5.68 -26.08 -1.64
C MET A 11 4.82 -26.18 -2.90
N ASN A 12 3.71 -25.43 -2.97
CA ASN A 12 2.85 -25.35 -4.14
C ASN A 12 2.23 -23.96 -4.21
N LEU A 13 1.99 -23.46 -5.41
CA LEU A 13 1.14 -22.30 -5.65
C LEU A 13 -0.29 -22.79 -5.91
N ASP A 14 -1.23 -22.31 -5.12
CA ASP A 14 -2.65 -22.53 -5.27
C ASP A 14 -3.26 -21.32 -5.98
N ILE A 15 -3.99 -21.57 -7.05
CA ILE A 15 -4.59 -20.50 -7.84
C ILE A 15 -5.54 -19.62 -7.02
N SER A 16 -6.11 -20.12 -5.92
CA SER A 16 -7.04 -19.41 -5.02
C SER A 16 -6.36 -18.56 -3.96
N SER A 17 -5.03 -18.62 -3.84
CA SER A 17 -4.27 -17.87 -2.84
C SER A 17 -3.54 -16.67 -3.47
N GLY A 18 -3.36 -15.61 -2.68
CA GLY A 18 -2.45 -14.51 -3.01
C GLY A 18 -1.00 -14.84 -2.64
N TYR A 19 -0.05 -14.39 -3.45
CA TYR A 19 1.38 -14.57 -3.20
C TYR A 19 2.11 -13.26 -3.40
N TRP A 20 3.08 -12.98 -2.52
CA TRP A 20 4.06 -11.93 -2.73
C TRP A 20 5.36 -12.56 -3.24
N LEU A 21 5.81 -12.14 -4.42
CA LEU A 21 7.07 -12.59 -4.98
C LEU A 21 8.14 -11.53 -4.78
N ARG A 22 9.30 -11.97 -4.30
CA ARG A 22 10.50 -11.15 -4.25
C ARG A 22 11.50 -11.68 -5.25
N LEU A 23 12.01 -10.79 -6.08
CA LEU A 23 13.01 -11.09 -7.10
C LEU A 23 14.31 -10.36 -6.74
N GLU A 24 15.46 -11.02 -6.97
CA GLU A 24 16.77 -10.39 -6.79
C GLU A 24 17.00 -9.29 -7.86
N ASN A 25 16.52 -9.53 -9.07
CA ASN A 25 16.59 -8.59 -10.18
C ASN A 25 15.23 -8.56 -10.90
N ALA A 26 14.91 -7.44 -11.54
CA ALA A 26 13.73 -7.35 -12.39
C ALA A 26 13.80 -8.42 -13.50
N ASP A 27 12.78 -9.26 -13.56
CA ASP A 27 12.69 -10.35 -14.52
C ASP A 27 11.23 -10.58 -14.93
N ASN A 28 11.03 -11.31 -16.03
CA ASN A 28 9.71 -11.70 -16.50
C ASN A 28 9.35 -13.08 -15.93
N LEU A 29 8.34 -13.11 -15.08
CA LEU A 29 7.72 -14.36 -14.65
C LEU A 29 6.60 -14.73 -15.64
N ASP A 30 6.84 -15.74 -16.47
CA ASP A 30 5.84 -16.30 -17.39
C ASP A 30 5.48 -17.73 -16.95
N GLY A 31 4.20 -18.06 -17.02
CA GLY A 31 3.65 -19.32 -16.57
C GLY A 31 2.29 -19.58 -17.22
N SER A 32 1.97 -20.87 -17.39
CA SER A 32 0.64 -21.28 -17.85
C SER A 32 -0.19 -21.78 -16.67
N GLY A 33 -1.41 -21.26 -16.54
CA GLY A 33 -2.36 -21.64 -15.50
C GLY A 33 -3.74 -21.97 -16.09
N TYR A 34 -4.68 -22.28 -15.22
CA TYR A 34 -6.09 -22.39 -15.60
C TYR A 34 -6.65 -21.01 -15.98
N PRO A 35 -7.72 -20.95 -16.80
CA PRO A 35 -8.36 -19.68 -17.12
C PRO A 35 -8.72 -18.91 -15.85
N LEU A 36 -8.63 -17.57 -15.92
CA LEU A 36 -9.14 -16.68 -14.89
C LEU A 36 -10.56 -17.11 -14.51
N ASN A 37 -10.86 -17.09 -13.22
CA ASN A 37 -12.21 -17.32 -12.72
C ASN A 37 -12.75 -15.99 -12.15
N PRO A 38 -13.40 -15.16 -12.97
CA PRO A 38 -14.10 -13.96 -12.53
C PRO A 38 -15.03 -14.21 -11.33
N ASP A 39 -15.76 -15.33 -11.36
CA ASP A 39 -16.74 -15.73 -10.34
C ASP A 39 -16.10 -16.40 -9.11
N ARG A 40 -14.81 -16.14 -8.86
CA ARG A 40 -14.12 -16.71 -7.71
C ARG A 40 -14.71 -16.14 -6.43
N ILE A 41 -15.07 -17.05 -5.53
CA ILE A 41 -15.45 -16.71 -4.16
C ILE A 41 -14.18 -16.65 -3.31
N TYR A 42 -14.01 -15.54 -2.61
CA TYR A 42 -12.97 -15.29 -1.63
C TYR A 42 -13.60 -15.35 -0.25
N ASP A 43 -13.17 -16.29 0.58
CA ASP A 43 -13.55 -16.40 1.98
C ASP A 43 -12.50 -15.68 2.84
N LEU A 44 -12.85 -14.51 3.37
CA LEU A 44 -11.99 -13.71 4.21
C LEU A 44 -12.33 -13.93 5.68
N HIS A 45 -11.29 -13.90 6.52
CA HIS A 45 -11.44 -13.89 7.97
C HIS A 45 -11.31 -12.48 8.52
N SER A 46 -11.91 -12.20 9.67
CA SER A 46 -11.66 -10.93 10.38
C SER A 46 -10.14 -10.67 10.55
N GLY A 47 -9.71 -9.46 10.19
CA GLY A 47 -8.29 -9.07 10.13
C GLY A 47 -7.74 -9.00 8.71
N ALA A 48 -6.41 -9.10 8.57
CA ALA A 48 -5.72 -8.92 7.29
C ALA A 48 -5.67 -10.22 6.48
N ASN A 49 -6.17 -10.17 5.23
CA ASN A 49 -6.20 -11.28 4.29
C ASN A 49 -5.47 -10.89 3.00
N LEU A 50 -4.53 -11.73 2.56
CA LEU A 50 -3.85 -11.50 1.28
C LEU A 50 -4.64 -12.13 0.14
N VAL A 51 -5.19 -11.29 -0.74
CA VAL A 51 -5.97 -11.71 -1.91
C VAL A 51 -5.41 -11.14 -3.19
N SER A 52 -5.53 -11.89 -4.28
CA SER A 52 -5.20 -11.41 -5.63
C SER A 52 -6.45 -10.95 -6.37
N PHE A 53 -6.32 -9.96 -7.25
CA PHE A 53 -7.42 -9.55 -8.13
C PHE A 53 -7.61 -10.58 -9.27
N PRO A 54 -8.84 -11.09 -9.51
CA PRO A 54 -9.07 -12.23 -10.42
C PRO A 54 -9.16 -11.84 -11.90
N SER A 55 -8.74 -10.62 -12.28
CA SER A 55 -8.80 -10.17 -13.67
C SER A 55 -7.53 -9.41 -14.10
N HIS A 56 -7.41 -9.16 -15.40
CA HIS A 56 -6.25 -8.49 -16.00
C HIS A 56 -6.41 -6.97 -16.13
N GLY A 57 -7.63 -6.46 -16.12
CA GLY A 57 -7.92 -5.04 -16.25
C GLY A 57 -7.88 -4.31 -14.92
N SER A 58 -8.73 -3.30 -14.82
CA SER A 58 -8.81 -2.40 -13.68
C SER A 58 -10.25 -2.01 -13.39
N VAL A 59 -10.61 -1.98 -12.11
CA VAL A 59 -11.91 -1.55 -11.60
C VAL A 59 -11.71 -0.71 -10.35
N GLY A 60 -12.49 0.37 -10.18
CA GLY A 60 -12.42 1.23 -9.00
C GLY A 60 -12.85 0.49 -7.74
N LEU A 61 -12.33 0.87 -6.57
CA LEU A 61 -12.60 0.17 -5.31
C LEU A 61 -14.12 0.02 -5.03
N ASN A 62 -14.87 1.12 -5.09
CA ASN A 62 -16.33 1.11 -4.90
C ASN A 62 -17.09 0.25 -5.92
N ALA A 63 -16.55 0.07 -7.13
CA ALA A 63 -17.24 -0.67 -8.19
C ALA A 63 -16.77 -2.13 -8.28
N GLY A 64 -15.66 -2.46 -7.62
CA GLY A 64 -15.06 -3.79 -7.62
C GLY A 64 -15.50 -4.65 -6.44
N LEU A 65 -15.99 -4.03 -5.36
CA LEU A 65 -16.54 -4.72 -4.20
C LEU A 65 -18.08 -4.67 -4.25
N PRO A 66 -18.77 -5.79 -3.98
CA PRO A 66 -20.21 -5.77 -3.78
C PRO A 66 -20.64 -4.85 -2.62
N ASP A 67 -21.74 -4.12 -2.80
CA ASP A 67 -22.26 -3.18 -1.80
C ASP A 67 -22.52 -3.84 -0.42
N ASP A 68 -22.89 -5.13 -0.39
CA ASP A 68 -23.25 -5.85 0.84
C ASP A 68 -22.05 -6.30 1.67
N ILE A 69 -20.84 -6.24 1.12
CA ILE A 69 -19.59 -6.56 1.83
C ILE A 69 -18.69 -5.34 2.03
N GLU A 70 -18.90 -4.25 1.29
CA GLU A 70 -18.03 -3.07 1.32
C GLU A 70 -17.90 -2.48 2.74
N ASP A 71 -19.00 -2.42 3.50
CA ASP A 71 -19.03 -1.93 4.88
C ASP A 71 -18.17 -2.78 5.86
N HIS A 72 -17.87 -4.02 5.49
CA HIS A 72 -17.03 -4.93 6.28
C HIS A 72 -15.54 -4.86 5.91
N VAL A 73 -15.18 -4.17 4.82
CA VAL A 73 -13.80 -3.98 4.39
C VAL A 73 -13.28 -2.64 4.93
N ILE A 74 -12.58 -2.69 6.06
CA ILE A 74 -12.03 -1.51 6.75
C ILE A 74 -10.97 -0.81 5.88
N ALA A 75 -10.08 -1.59 5.25
CA ALA A 75 -8.99 -1.04 4.47
C ALA A 75 -8.42 -2.04 3.46
N ILE A 76 -7.76 -1.50 2.45
CA ILE A 76 -7.09 -2.26 1.40
C ILE A 76 -5.68 -1.70 1.23
N LEU A 77 -4.67 -2.55 1.39
CA LEU A 77 -3.26 -2.19 1.23
C LEU A 77 -2.67 -2.91 0.01
N GLY A 78 -2.09 -2.16 -0.91
CA GLY A 78 -1.33 -2.65 -2.04
C GLY A 78 0.16 -2.37 -1.91
N GLU A 79 0.89 -2.41 -3.02
CA GLU A 79 2.31 -2.08 -3.06
C GLU A 79 2.55 -0.58 -2.83
N GLY A 80 2.82 -0.18 -1.58
CA GLY A 80 3.07 1.22 -1.23
C GLY A 80 1.86 2.14 -1.44
N LEU A 81 0.66 1.57 -1.58
CA LEU A 81 -0.61 2.27 -1.74
C LEU A 81 -1.61 1.74 -0.70
N SER A 82 -2.49 2.61 -0.22
CA SER A 82 -3.56 2.21 0.71
C SER A 82 -4.86 2.94 0.44
N ALA A 83 -5.95 2.33 0.86
CA ALA A 83 -7.24 2.97 0.98
C ALA A 83 -7.93 2.50 2.26
N VAL A 84 -8.59 3.43 2.95
CA VAL A 84 -9.43 3.16 4.12
C VAL A 84 -10.87 3.50 3.78
N ASN A 85 -11.78 2.62 4.16
CA ASN A 85 -13.21 2.84 4.06
C ASN A 85 -13.73 3.52 5.34
N THR A 86 -14.40 4.65 5.17
CA THR A 86 -15.14 5.31 6.26
C THR A 86 -16.57 5.54 5.76
N ASP A 87 -17.54 4.79 6.31
CA ASP A 87 -18.95 4.88 5.95
C ASP A 87 -19.21 4.77 4.42
N GLY A 88 -18.53 3.83 3.76
CA GLY A 88 -18.63 3.62 2.30
C GLY A 88 -17.78 4.58 1.45
N PHE A 89 -16.97 5.44 2.07
CA PHE A 89 -16.08 6.35 1.35
C PHE A 89 -14.62 5.91 1.46
N TRP A 90 -14.02 5.56 0.32
CA TRP A 90 -12.60 5.25 0.24
C TRP A 90 -11.72 6.50 0.24
N THR A 91 -10.78 6.56 1.17
CA THR A 91 -9.75 7.61 1.26
C THR A 91 -8.36 6.99 1.21
N GLY A 92 -7.47 7.54 0.39
CA GLY A 92 -6.08 7.10 0.28
C GLY A 92 -5.54 7.20 -1.14
N SER A 93 -4.38 6.58 -1.36
CA SER A 93 -3.69 6.56 -2.64
C SER A 93 -4.08 5.37 -3.53
N LEU A 94 -4.61 4.28 -2.97
CA LEU A 94 -5.13 3.17 -3.76
C LEU A 94 -6.54 3.53 -4.26
N MET A 95 -6.73 3.53 -5.58
CA MET A 95 -8.01 3.93 -6.20
C MET A 95 -8.71 2.80 -6.95
N ASN A 96 -7.95 1.80 -7.39
CA ASN A 96 -8.45 0.73 -8.23
C ASN A 96 -7.81 -0.60 -7.83
N PHE A 97 -8.57 -1.67 -8.00
CA PHE A 97 -7.99 -2.99 -8.19
C PHE A 97 -7.42 -3.07 -9.61
N GLU A 98 -6.28 -3.70 -9.74
CA GLU A 98 -5.58 -3.86 -11.00
C GLU A 98 -5.06 -5.29 -11.15
N GLY A 99 -5.10 -5.80 -12.37
CA GLY A 99 -4.51 -7.09 -12.68
C GLY A 99 -3.01 -7.13 -12.35
N LEU A 100 -2.56 -8.33 -12.00
CA LEU A 100 -1.18 -8.63 -11.56
C LEU A 100 -0.82 -8.07 -10.18
N HIS A 101 -1.79 -7.54 -9.44
CA HIS A 101 -1.59 -7.05 -8.07
C HIS A 101 -2.28 -7.93 -7.03
N GLY A 102 -1.65 -7.99 -5.86
CA GLY A 102 -2.22 -8.55 -4.64
C GLY A 102 -2.50 -7.44 -3.62
N TYR A 103 -3.47 -7.68 -2.76
CA TYR A 103 -3.97 -6.73 -1.79
C TYR A 103 -4.14 -7.39 -0.42
N TRP A 104 -3.70 -6.69 0.62
CA TRP A 104 -4.12 -7.00 1.98
C TRP A 104 -5.48 -6.33 2.22
N MET A 105 -6.54 -7.13 2.24
CA MET A 105 -7.87 -6.68 2.65
C MET A 105 -8.02 -6.89 4.15
N ILE A 106 -8.26 -5.80 4.87
CA ILE A 106 -8.49 -5.80 6.31
C ILE A 106 -9.99 -5.75 6.53
N THR A 107 -10.55 -6.80 7.12
CA THR A 107 -12.00 -6.90 7.37
C THR A 107 -12.31 -6.90 8.86
N ASP A 108 -13.52 -6.46 9.23
CA ASP A 108 -13.99 -6.49 10.61
C ASP A 108 -14.62 -7.84 11.01
N SER A 109 -14.98 -8.65 10.03
CA SER A 109 -15.72 -9.89 10.17
C SER A 109 -15.33 -10.92 9.10
N ASP A 110 -15.78 -12.15 9.29
CA ASP A 110 -15.67 -13.19 8.29
C ASP A 110 -16.70 -12.92 7.17
N ILE A 111 -16.23 -12.77 5.94
CA ILE A 111 -17.05 -12.44 4.77
C ILE A 111 -16.69 -13.35 3.60
N SER A 112 -17.63 -13.55 2.69
CA SER A 112 -17.41 -14.28 1.44
C SER A 112 -17.91 -13.44 0.28
N PHE A 113 -17.07 -13.17 -0.71
CA PHE A 113 -17.45 -12.33 -1.84
C PHE A 113 -16.77 -12.74 -3.15
N SER A 114 -17.30 -12.24 -4.25
CA SER A 114 -16.62 -12.21 -5.55
C SER A 114 -16.54 -10.77 -6.02
N TYR A 115 -15.50 -10.42 -6.77
CA TYR A 115 -15.37 -9.06 -7.27
C TYR A 115 -16.45 -8.76 -8.30
N ASP A 116 -17.01 -7.55 -8.25
CA ASP A 116 -17.83 -7.05 -9.34
C ASP A 116 -16.91 -6.52 -10.45
N LEU A 117 -17.10 -7.05 -11.66
CA LEU A 117 -16.27 -6.75 -12.84
C LEU A 117 -17.09 -6.13 -13.96
N ASP A 118 -18.36 -5.75 -13.72
CA ASP A 118 -19.26 -5.20 -14.74
C ASP A 118 -18.72 -3.90 -15.37
N THR A 119 -17.96 -3.12 -14.58
CA THR A 119 -17.36 -1.86 -15.02
C THR A 119 -15.85 -1.96 -15.28
N GLU A 120 -15.31 -3.18 -15.33
CA GLU A 120 -13.88 -3.40 -15.58
C GLU A 120 -13.45 -2.80 -16.93
N THR A 121 -12.29 -2.15 -16.91
CA THR A 121 -11.63 -1.65 -18.11
C THR A 121 -10.32 -2.38 -18.35
N LEU A 122 -10.02 -2.69 -19.61
CA LEU A 122 -8.74 -3.34 -19.99
C LEU A 122 -7.54 -2.39 -19.90
N SER A 123 -7.77 -1.08 -19.84
CA SER A 123 -6.74 -0.07 -19.64
C SER A 123 -6.59 0.25 -18.16
N ARG A 124 -5.36 0.22 -17.64
CA ARG A 124 -5.07 0.74 -16.29
C ARG A 124 -5.52 2.20 -16.18
N GLN A 125 -6.26 2.52 -15.13
CA GLN A 125 -6.65 3.90 -14.87
C GLN A 125 -5.45 4.68 -14.32
N SER A 126 -5.31 5.95 -14.69
CA SER A 126 -4.22 6.77 -14.19
C SER A 126 -4.43 7.06 -12.70
N ASN A 127 -3.51 6.60 -11.85
CA ASN A 127 -3.48 6.97 -10.44
C ASN A 127 -2.53 8.18 -10.23
N PRO A 128 -3.03 9.36 -9.81
CA PRO A 128 -2.18 10.54 -9.66
C PRO A 128 -1.03 10.37 -8.65
N TYR A 129 -1.15 9.44 -7.69
CA TYR A 129 -0.10 9.16 -6.70
C TYR A 129 1.07 8.33 -7.24
N THR A 130 0.98 7.81 -8.47
CA THR A 130 2.03 6.99 -9.08
C THR A 130 2.62 7.63 -10.34
N ILE A 131 2.16 8.83 -10.72
CA ILE A 131 2.61 9.52 -11.95
C ILE A 131 3.91 10.30 -11.70
N ALA A 132 4.03 10.95 -10.54
CA ALA A 132 5.16 11.80 -10.24
C ALA A 132 6.43 10.98 -10.00
N GLU A 133 7.54 11.46 -10.55
CA GLU A 133 8.86 10.90 -10.28
C GLU A 133 9.23 11.17 -8.81
N LYS A 134 9.67 10.11 -8.11
CA LYS A 134 10.09 10.21 -6.71
C LYS A 134 11.30 11.14 -6.60
N PRO A 135 11.41 11.94 -5.53
CA PRO A 135 12.54 12.86 -5.37
C PRO A 135 13.85 12.09 -5.16
N GLU A 136 14.92 12.54 -5.83
CA GLU A 136 16.25 11.93 -5.79
C GLU A 136 16.78 11.88 -4.35
N GLY A 137 17.31 10.73 -3.93
CA GLY A 137 17.83 10.49 -2.59
C GLY A 137 16.78 10.10 -1.55
N PHE A 138 15.52 9.93 -1.96
CA PHE A 138 14.42 9.43 -1.12
C PHE A 138 13.78 8.16 -1.72
N GLU A 139 14.55 7.40 -2.49
CA GLU A 139 14.15 6.11 -3.03
C GLU A 139 14.01 5.09 -1.90
N VAL A 140 12.94 4.30 -1.96
CA VAL A 140 12.61 3.30 -0.94
C VAL A 140 12.40 1.97 -1.66
N VAL A 141 12.99 0.92 -1.12
CA VAL A 141 12.75 -0.45 -1.56
C VAL A 141 11.44 -0.90 -0.91
N GLN A 142 10.54 -1.43 -1.71
CA GLN A 142 9.27 -1.93 -1.21
C GLN A 142 9.51 -3.11 -0.25
N SER A 143 8.93 -3.03 0.94
CA SER A 143 8.89 -4.12 1.91
C SER A 143 7.52 -4.79 1.90
N THR A 144 7.49 -6.09 2.17
CA THR A 144 6.24 -6.80 2.49
C THR A 144 5.66 -6.39 3.83
N GLN A 145 6.50 -5.82 4.71
CA GLN A 145 6.08 -5.21 5.95
C GLN A 145 5.95 -3.71 5.76
N GLN A 146 4.72 -3.20 5.84
CA GLN A 146 4.43 -1.78 5.66
C GLN A 146 3.30 -1.34 6.58
N ALA A 147 3.24 -0.05 6.88
CA ALA A 147 2.15 0.61 7.59
C ALA A 147 1.81 1.91 6.88
N PHE A 148 0.63 2.46 7.13
CA PHE A 148 0.15 3.70 6.50
C PHE A 148 -0.32 4.70 7.54
N TYR A 149 0.16 5.93 7.41
CA TYR A 149 -0.15 7.03 8.31
C TYR A 149 -0.90 8.11 7.55
N PHE A 150 -2.16 8.33 7.92
CA PHE A 150 -3.04 9.31 7.29
C PHE A 150 -2.88 10.67 7.96
N VAL A 151 -2.62 11.69 7.14
CA VAL A 151 -2.51 13.09 7.58
C VAL A 151 -3.58 13.90 6.88
N ASP A 152 -4.40 14.61 7.67
CA ASP A 152 -5.46 15.47 7.16
C ASP A 152 -4.98 16.90 6.95
N HIS A 153 -4.17 17.41 7.89
CA HIS A 153 -3.69 18.77 7.87
C HIS A 153 -2.21 18.88 8.23
N ILE A 154 -1.52 19.79 7.55
CA ILE A 154 -0.12 20.12 7.81
C ILE A 154 -0.06 21.63 7.96
N GLU A 155 0.35 22.07 9.15
CA GLU A 155 0.58 23.48 9.46
C GLU A 155 2.09 23.72 9.44
N LEU A 156 2.57 24.73 8.73
CA LEU A 156 3.99 25.11 8.76
C LEU A 156 4.16 26.39 9.57
N LEU A 157 5.30 26.51 10.27
CA LEU A 157 5.66 27.76 10.97
C LEU A 157 5.86 28.92 10.00
N GLU A 158 6.47 28.65 8.84
CA GLU A 158 6.66 29.60 7.76
C GLU A 158 6.29 28.94 6.43
N GLY A 159 5.50 29.65 5.62
CA GLY A 159 5.02 29.16 4.33
C GLY A 159 3.80 28.25 4.43
N GLU A 160 3.47 27.62 3.31
CA GLU A 160 2.34 26.71 3.17
C GLU A 160 2.79 25.45 2.42
N ILE A 161 2.13 24.33 2.67
CA ILE A 161 2.28 23.13 1.86
C ILE A 161 1.57 23.31 0.51
N GLU A 162 2.21 22.90 -0.56
CA GLU A 162 1.71 23.08 -1.93
C GLU A 162 1.48 21.71 -2.60
N THR A 163 0.53 21.65 -3.52
CA THR A 163 0.36 20.44 -4.35
C THR A 163 1.64 20.18 -5.11
N GLY A 164 2.15 18.95 -4.99
CA GLY A 164 3.41 18.54 -5.58
C GLY A 164 4.55 18.41 -4.57
N ASP A 165 4.44 18.98 -3.38
CA ASP A 165 5.40 18.74 -2.28
C ASP A 165 5.37 17.27 -1.84
N TRP A 166 6.43 16.81 -1.18
CA TRP A 166 6.59 15.40 -0.80
C TRP A 166 6.66 15.21 0.70
N LEU A 167 5.87 14.26 1.20
CA LEU A 167 5.98 13.74 2.56
C LEU A 167 6.91 12.56 2.56
N ILE A 168 7.89 12.61 3.47
CA ILE A 168 8.94 11.61 3.62
C ILE A 168 8.81 11.02 5.01
N SER A 169 8.69 9.71 5.12
CA SER A 169 8.71 9.02 6.41
C SER A 169 10.10 8.50 6.74
N TYR A 170 10.39 8.47 8.03
CA TYR A 170 11.66 8.00 8.57
C TYR A 170 11.46 7.12 9.79
N CYS A 171 12.32 6.10 9.92
CA CYS A 171 12.62 5.45 11.20
C CYS A 171 14.11 5.62 11.50
N GLY A 172 14.42 6.20 12.67
CA GLY A 172 15.78 6.63 12.99
C GLY A 172 16.32 7.65 11.97
N ASN A 173 17.27 7.25 11.13
CA ASN A 173 17.80 8.08 10.05
C ASN A 173 17.47 7.52 8.65
N MET A 174 16.74 6.41 8.57
CA MET A 174 16.46 5.72 7.32
C MET A 174 15.16 6.24 6.73
N VAL A 175 15.17 6.54 5.42
CA VAL A 175 13.94 6.86 4.67
C VAL A 175 13.15 5.57 4.50
N THR A 176 11.89 5.57 4.92
CA THR A 176 11.02 4.39 4.91
C THR A 176 9.81 4.56 4.01
N GLY A 177 9.62 5.72 3.39
CA GLY A 177 8.49 5.93 2.49
C GLY A 177 8.40 7.36 1.99
N THR A 178 7.70 7.51 0.88
CA THR A 178 7.46 8.80 0.24
C THR A 178 6.04 8.88 -0.30
N ARG A 179 5.44 10.06 -0.21
CA ARG A 179 4.11 10.33 -0.78
C ARG A 179 4.01 11.79 -1.22
N GLN A 180 3.52 12.01 -2.43
CA GLN A 180 3.25 13.35 -2.91
C GLN A 180 1.96 13.92 -2.29
N TRP A 181 2.01 15.16 -1.85
CA TRP A 181 0.86 15.92 -1.38
C TRP A 181 0.04 16.43 -2.56
N LEU A 182 -1.26 16.07 -2.58
CA LEU A 182 -2.20 16.49 -3.62
C LEU A 182 -3.28 17.45 -3.11
N GLY A 183 -3.04 18.13 -1.98
CA GLY A 183 -3.98 19.12 -1.42
C GLY A 183 -5.16 18.56 -0.64
N ARG A 184 -5.10 17.29 -0.23
CA ARG A 184 -6.14 16.58 0.53
C ARG A 184 -5.50 15.54 1.46
N THR A 185 -6.30 14.95 2.35
CA THR A 185 -5.87 13.82 3.20
C THR A 185 -5.08 12.81 2.39
N VAL A 186 -3.93 12.41 2.92
CA VAL A 186 -3.01 11.52 2.21
C VAL A 186 -2.46 10.47 3.15
N ASP A 187 -2.25 9.28 2.61
CA ASP A 187 -1.60 8.16 3.28
C ASP A 187 -0.09 8.22 3.05
N ILE A 188 0.71 8.23 4.12
CA ILE A 188 2.16 8.14 4.04
C ILE A 188 2.54 6.67 4.26
N PRO A 189 3.13 5.98 3.26
CA PRO A 189 3.62 4.63 3.47
C PRO A 189 4.84 4.66 4.38
N VAL A 190 4.97 3.68 5.26
CA VAL A 190 6.10 3.51 6.16
C VAL A 190 6.52 2.04 6.13
N MET A 191 7.61 1.76 5.42
CA MET A 191 8.17 0.42 5.31
C MET A 191 8.82 -0.04 6.62
N GLY A 192 8.65 -1.31 6.92
CA GLY A 192 9.29 -2.01 8.03
C GLY A 192 10.36 -2.98 7.56
N ALA A 193 11.23 -3.35 8.50
CA ALA A 193 12.28 -4.32 8.26
C ALA A 193 11.67 -5.73 8.10
N GLU A 194 12.05 -6.43 7.05
CA GLU A 194 11.59 -7.81 6.78
C GLU A 194 12.74 -8.83 6.87
N GLY A 195 13.84 -8.45 7.53
CA GLY A 195 15.01 -9.30 7.76
C GLY A 195 15.97 -9.41 6.58
N SER A 196 15.77 -8.62 5.53
CA SER A 196 16.67 -8.55 4.38
C SER A 196 17.68 -7.40 4.49
N TYR A 197 18.73 -7.43 3.69
CA TYR A 197 19.76 -6.39 3.71
C TYR A 197 19.22 -5.03 3.23
N GLU A 198 18.33 -5.06 2.25
CA GLU A 198 17.76 -3.89 1.57
C GLU A 198 16.75 -3.15 2.45
N THR A 199 16.14 -3.85 3.40
CA THR A 199 15.22 -3.26 4.39
C THR A 199 15.88 -3.07 5.76
N ALA A 200 17.21 -3.25 5.85
CA ALA A 200 17.93 -3.05 7.09
C ALA A 200 17.83 -1.58 7.54
N GLY A 201 17.36 -1.38 8.77
CA GLY A 201 17.14 -0.04 9.34
C GLY A 201 15.80 0.58 8.99
N TYR A 202 14.92 -0.13 8.26
CA TYR A 202 13.49 0.22 8.22
C TYR A 202 12.85 0.03 9.59
N CYS A 203 11.60 0.50 9.73
CA CYS A 203 10.92 0.49 11.01
C CYS A 203 10.79 -0.93 11.58
N GLU A 204 11.14 -1.07 12.85
CA GLU A 204 10.89 -2.28 13.62
C GLU A 204 9.58 -2.16 14.42
N VAL A 205 9.04 -3.30 14.85
CA VAL A 205 7.83 -3.30 15.67
C VAL A 205 8.04 -2.47 16.94
N ASN A 206 7.08 -1.58 17.22
CA ASN A 206 7.09 -0.61 18.32
C ASN A 206 8.02 0.61 18.15
N GLU A 207 8.69 0.78 17.02
CA GLU A 207 9.36 2.05 16.72
C GLU A 207 8.35 3.13 16.32
N THR A 208 8.70 4.39 16.53
CA THR A 208 7.85 5.53 16.16
C THR A 208 8.43 6.22 14.93
N PRO A 209 7.75 6.19 13.78
CA PRO A 209 8.20 6.93 12.62
C PRO A 209 8.05 8.43 12.84
N HIS A 210 8.78 9.21 12.06
CA HIS A 210 8.61 10.66 12.00
C HIS A 210 8.62 11.11 10.55
N PHE A 211 8.09 12.30 10.31
CA PHE A 211 7.78 12.77 8.97
C PHE A 211 8.49 14.09 8.68
N LYS A 212 8.83 14.28 7.41
CA LYS A 212 9.36 15.54 6.91
C LYS A 212 8.64 15.92 5.63
N LEU A 213 8.51 17.22 5.39
CA LEU A 213 8.03 17.78 4.14
C LEU A 213 9.23 18.22 3.30
N LEU A 214 9.34 17.71 2.09
CA LEU A 214 10.26 18.20 1.07
C LEU A 214 9.48 19.15 0.13
N LYS A 215 9.85 20.42 0.15
CA LYS A 215 9.30 21.44 -0.76
C LYS A 215 9.80 21.19 -2.17
N SER A 216 8.90 20.95 -3.11
CA SER A 216 9.29 20.63 -4.50
C SER A 216 9.97 21.79 -5.22
N SER A 217 9.63 23.03 -4.86
CA SER A 217 10.18 24.24 -5.48
C SER A 217 11.57 24.62 -4.99
N SER A 218 11.84 24.50 -3.67
CA SER A 218 13.09 24.92 -3.05
C SER A 218 14.04 23.76 -2.70
N GLN A 219 13.55 22.51 -2.73
CA GLN A 219 14.23 21.33 -2.20
C GLN A 219 14.55 21.44 -0.69
N GLU A 220 13.82 22.32 0.01
CA GLU A 220 13.92 22.47 1.46
C GLU A 220 13.23 21.30 2.16
N LEU A 221 13.90 20.72 3.17
CA LEU A 221 13.39 19.64 3.98
C LEU A 221 13.01 20.15 5.37
N ILE A 222 11.71 20.16 5.66
CA ILE A 222 11.11 20.70 6.88
C ILE A 222 10.69 19.53 7.77
N SER A 223 11.08 19.55 9.04
CA SER A 223 10.63 18.51 9.98
C SER A 223 9.21 18.75 10.43
N LEU A 224 8.39 17.70 10.42
CA LEU A 224 7.01 17.74 10.85
C LEU A 224 6.89 17.02 12.20
N HIS A 225 6.14 17.63 13.12
CA HIS A 225 5.97 17.21 14.50
C HIS A 225 4.50 16.93 14.80
N GLY A 226 4.26 15.84 15.53
CA GLY A 226 2.93 15.42 15.97
C GLY A 226 3.02 14.19 16.87
N GLU A 227 1.89 13.78 17.43
CA GLU A 227 1.80 12.49 18.11
C GLU A 227 1.73 11.38 17.06
N THR A 228 2.79 10.57 16.96
CA THR A 228 2.84 9.46 16.01
C THR A 228 2.69 8.14 16.75
N PRO A 229 1.67 7.32 16.41
CA PRO A 229 1.56 5.95 16.92
C PRO A 229 2.78 5.09 16.55
N VAL A 230 2.98 4.01 17.30
CA VAL A 230 4.06 3.07 17.01
C VAL A 230 3.75 2.26 15.75
N TRP A 231 4.80 1.91 15.01
CA TRP A 231 4.74 1.14 13.80
C TRP A 231 4.43 -0.34 14.08
N GLN A 232 3.51 -0.88 13.28
CA GLN A 232 3.15 -2.30 13.23
C GLN A 232 2.85 -2.69 11.78
N ALA A 233 3.21 -3.91 11.39
CA ALA A 233 2.94 -4.41 10.04
C ALA A 233 1.44 -4.42 9.72
N ASN A 234 1.09 -3.99 8.51
CA ASN A 234 -0.27 -3.73 8.04
C ASN A 234 -1.06 -2.73 8.90
N GLY A 235 -0.36 -1.93 9.71
CA GLY A 235 -0.95 -0.94 10.59
C GLY A 235 -1.46 0.28 9.82
N ILE A 236 -2.58 0.83 10.28
CA ILE A 236 -3.17 2.07 9.79
C ILE A 236 -3.29 3.01 10.97
N SER A 237 -2.84 4.25 10.81
CA SER A 237 -2.85 5.25 11.87
C SER A 237 -3.27 6.60 11.33
N PHE A 238 -4.13 7.30 12.06
CA PHE A 238 -4.55 8.65 11.74
C PHE A 238 -3.81 9.63 12.63
N LEU A 239 -3.03 10.52 12.02
CA LEU A 239 -2.26 11.54 12.72
C LEU A 239 -3.08 12.81 12.96
N GLY A 240 -4.13 13.02 12.15
CA GLY A 240 -4.88 14.28 12.11
C GLY A 240 -4.00 15.41 11.60
N ASN A 241 -3.27 16.07 12.50
CA ASN A 241 -2.47 17.24 12.20
C ASN A 241 -0.97 17.05 12.48
N LEU A 242 -0.15 17.47 11.53
CA LEU A 242 1.30 17.65 11.71
C LEU A 242 1.67 19.14 11.67
N LYS A 243 2.73 19.51 12.40
CA LYS A 243 3.16 20.92 12.60
C LYS A 243 4.66 21.14 12.41
#